data_AF-A0A2E9WIQ9-F1
#
_entry.id   AF-A0A2E9WIQ9-F1
#
_cell.length_a   1.000
_cell.length_b   1.000
_cell.length_c   1.000
_cell.angle_alpha   90.00
_cell.angle_beta   90.00
_cell.angle_gamma   90.00
#
_symmetry.space_group_name_H-M   'P 1'
#
loop_
_entity.id
_entity.type
_entity.pdbx_description
1 polymer ?
#
loop_
_entity_poly.entity_id
_entity_poly.type
_entity_poly.pdbx_seq_one_letter_code
_entity_poly.pdbx_strand_id
1 'polypeptide(L)'
;MLSHIRKITLIFFLLTLLPYLSYSQNKQNKYYTPFRFSVSGLTKFVVGSNDHPTNKYLFDQGIGVIGELIYTLDQKAKYEISIEGGIIRTFSNPDNSSIEKPLIPIAINAYYYFFDETFSPFIGIGLGFESFNSSNKNVMPYLLKPFIGISNDNLKVFARYGIGDTVGSSFEIGIGYFFKERPCGCFPQSK
;
A
#
# COMPACT_ATOMS: atom_id res chain seq x y z
N MET A 1 -14.48 -27.64 7.49
CA MET A 1 -14.46 -27.07 6.11
C MET A 1 -15.59 -26.08 5.83
N LEU A 2 -16.85 -26.36 6.21
CA LEU A 2 -18.01 -25.48 5.91
C LEU A 2 -17.90 -24.03 6.44
N SER A 3 -17.26 -23.85 7.60
CA SER A 3 -17.03 -22.53 8.22
C SER A 3 -16.02 -21.65 7.45
N HIS A 4 -14.94 -22.25 6.93
CA HIS A 4 -13.95 -21.52 6.14
C HIS A 4 -14.50 -21.09 4.78
N ILE A 5 -15.30 -21.94 4.14
CA ILE A 5 -15.97 -21.62 2.88
C ILE A 5 -16.91 -20.42 3.08
N ARG A 6 -17.74 -20.41 4.14
CA ARG A 6 -18.61 -19.28 4.47
C ARG A 6 -17.84 -17.97 4.72
N LYS A 7 -16.69 -18.02 5.40
CA LYS A 7 -15.84 -16.83 5.61
C LYS A 7 -15.28 -16.30 4.30
N ILE A 8 -14.81 -17.17 3.41
CA ILE A 8 -14.28 -16.79 2.09
C ILE A 8 -15.40 -16.18 1.22
N THR A 9 -16.59 -16.79 1.20
CA THR A 9 -17.74 -16.25 0.46
C THR A 9 -18.19 -14.90 1.01
N LEU A 10 -18.18 -14.71 2.33
CA LEU A 10 -18.51 -13.42 2.97
C LEU A 10 -17.49 -12.33 2.61
N ILE A 11 -16.19 -12.66 2.65
CA ILE A 11 -15.11 -11.74 2.26
C ILE A 11 -15.23 -11.36 0.79
N PHE A 12 -15.49 -12.33 -0.09
CA PHE A 12 -15.67 -12.09 -1.53
C PHE A 12 -16.95 -11.29 -1.82
N PHE A 13 -18.02 -11.54 -1.07
CA PHE A 13 -19.25 -10.76 -1.14
C PHE A 13 -19.03 -9.32 -0.68
N LEU A 14 -18.32 -9.09 0.43
CA LEU A 14 -17.94 -7.74 0.86
C LEU A 14 -17.04 -7.04 -0.18
N LEU A 15 -16.06 -7.75 -0.74
CA LEU A 15 -15.16 -7.23 -1.79
C LEU A 15 -15.88 -6.84 -3.08
N THR A 16 -17.02 -7.44 -3.40
CA THR A 16 -17.79 -7.14 -4.62
C THR A 16 -18.95 -6.17 -4.35
N LEU A 17 -19.60 -6.29 -3.19
CA LEU A 17 -20.74 -5.46 -2.80
C LEU A 17 -20.31 -4.05 -2.38
N LEU A 18 -19.20 -3.88 -1.64
CA LEU A 18 -18.73 -2.56 -1.22
C LEU A 18 -18.38 -1.65 -2.41
N PRO A 19 -17.65 -2.11 -3.44
CA PRO A 19 -17.46 -1.33 -4.66
C PRO A 19 -18.76 -1.06 -5.40
N TYR A 20 -19.69 -2.02 -5.42
CA TYR A 20 -20.97 -1.84 -6.13
C TYR A 20 -21.88 -0.80 -5.45
N LEU A 21 -21.97 -0.82 -4.11
CA LEU A 21 -22.71 0.17 -3.33
C LEU A 21 -22.06 1.56 -3.42
N SER A 22 -20.73 1.61 -3.38
CA SER A 22 -19.99 2.86 -3.60
C SER A 22 -20.24 3.39 -5.02
N TYR A 23 -20.20 2.53 -6.04
CA TYR A 23 -20.48 2.89 -7.43
C TYR A 23 -21.93 3.40 -7.64
N SER A 24 -22.90 2.77 -6.96
CA SER A 24 -24.30 3.18 -6.96
C SER A 24 -24.50 4.59 -6.37
N GLN A 25 -23.89 4.89 -5.23
CA GLN A 25 -23.93 6.23 -4.63
C GLN A 25 -23.15 7.26 -5.46
N ASN A 26 -22.13 6.82 -6.20
CA ASN A 26 -21.34 7.66 -7.10
C ASN A 26 -22.05 7.99 -8.43
N LYS A 27 -23.18 7.32 -8.78
CA LYS A 27 -23.98 7.68 -9.97
C LYS A 27 -24.60 9.09 -9.89
N GLN A 28 -24.72 9.68 -8.71
CA GLN A 28 -25.07 11.11 -8.57
C GLN A 28 -23.92 12.04 -9.02
N ASN A 29 -22.72 11.51 -9.26
CA ASN A 29 -21.50 12.23 -9.55
C ASN A 29 -21.07 12.01 -11.01
N LYS A 30 -21.96 12.33 -11.97
CA LYS A 30 -21.81 12.11 -13.43
C LYS A 30 -20.50 12.69 -14.03
N TYR A 31 -19.76 13.52 -13.29
CA TYR A 31 -18.52 14.17 -13.68
C TYR A 31 -17.27 13.66 -12.94
N TYR A 32 -17.40 12.65 -12.08
CA TYR A 32 -16.34 12.24 -11.16
C TYR A 32 -15.80 10.84 -11.44
N THR A 33 -14.52 10.73 -11.82
CA THR A 33 -13.82 9.44 -11.95
C THR A 33 -13.12 9.09 -10.63
N PRO A 34 -13.58 8.08 -9.86
CA PRO A 34 -13.07 7.73 -8.54
C PRO A 34 -11.70 7.03 -8.54
N PHE A 35 -11.14 6.80 -9.73
CA PHE A 35 -9.85 6.14 -9.90
C PHE A 35 -8.73 7.14 -10.06
N ARG A 36 -7.61 6.89 -9.38
CA ARG A 36 -6.37 7.66 -9.49
C ARG A 36 -5.18 6.73 -9.57
N PHE A 37 -4.13 7.18 -10.23
CA PHE A 37 -2.86 6.46 -10.28
C PHE A 37 -1.79 7.29 -9.59
N SER A 38 -0.91 6.63 -8.85
CA SER A 38 0.28 7.26 -8.27
C SER A 38 1.53 6.42 -8.51
N VAL A 39 2.67 7.08 -8.58
CA VAL A 39 3.99 6.44 -8.62
C VAL A 39 4.82 7.01 -7.50
N SER A 40 5.47 6.13 -6.73
CA SER A 40 6.28 6.50 -5.58
C SER A 40 7.67 5.92 -5.66
N GLY A 41 8.67 6.72 -5.35
CA GLY A 41 10.01 6.26 -5.02
C GLY A 41 10.11 6.04 -3.51
N LEU A 42 10.75 4.95 -3.08
CA LEU A 42 10.92 4.67 -1.66
C LEU A 42 12.25 4.00 -1.34
N THR A 43 12.65 4.17 -0.09
CA THR A 43 13.76 3.46 0.54
C THR A 43 13.21 2.54 1.62
N LYS A 44 13.75 1.32 1.70
CA LYS A 44 13.40 0.29 2.68
C LYS A 44 14.62 -0.04 3.53
N PHE A 45 14.42 -0.13 4.83
CA PHE A 45 15.44 -0.51 5.80
C PHE A 45 14.92 -1.71 6.59
N VAL A 46 15.74 -2.74 6.76
CA VAL A 46 15.40 -3.88 7.61
C VAL A 46 15.63 -3.48 9.06
N VAL A 47 14.63 -3.72 9.93
CA VAL A 47 14.66 -3.31 11.34
C VAL A 47 14.39 -4.53 12.21
N GLY A 48 15.29 -4.84 13.15
CA GLY A 48 15.12 -5.91 14.13
C GLY A 48 16.24 -6.97 14.14
N SER A 49 16.36 -7.68 15.27
CA SER A 49 17.36 -8.73 15.45
C SER A 49 17.02 -9.97 14.63
N ASN A 50 18.06 -10.55 14.02
CA ASN A 50 18.05 -11.73 13.14
C ASN A 50 17.69 -13.05 13.85
N ASP A 51 17.16 -13.02 15.06
CA ASP A 51 17.33 -14.18 15.93
C ASP A 51 16.49 -15.38 15.50
N HIS A 52 15.19 -15.29 15.17
CA HIS A 52 14.40 -16.48 14.79
C HIS A 52 13.48 -16.42 13.53
N PRO A 53 13.71 -15.62 12.45
CA PRO A 53 12.88 -15.72 11.25
C PRO A 53 13.35 -16.85 10.31
N THR A 54 12.44 -17.75 9.91
CA THR A 54 12.71 -18.81 8.91
C THR A 54 12.97 -18.28 7.50
N ASN A 55 12.49 -17.08 7.19
CA ASN A 55 12.55 -16.46 5.87
C ASN A 55 13.08 -15.02 5.93
N LYS A 56 14.16 -14.79 6.68
CA LYS A 56 14.71 -13.45 6.92
C LYS A 56 15.12 -12.72 5.64
N TYR A 57 15.06 -11.39 5.68
CA TYR A 57 15.71 -10.55 4.69
C TYR A 57 17.23 -10.80 4.71
N LEU A 58 17.82 -10.94 3.52
CA LEU A 58 19.28 -11.08 3.33
C LEU A 58 19.92 -9.79 2.82
N PHE A 59 19.29 -8.66 3.11
CA PHE A 59 19.74 -7.33 2.73
C PHE A 59 19.49 -6.37 3.88
N ASP A 60 20.23 -5.27 3.90
CA ASP A 60 20.12 -4.27 4.98
C ASP A 60 19.23 -3.11 4.54
N GLN A 61 19.36 -2.71 3.27
CA GLN A 61 18.64 -1.58 2.69
C GLN A 61 18.15 -1.91 1.28
N GLY A 62 17.16 -1.16 0.81
CA GLY A 62 16.67 -1.25 -0.56
C GLY A 62 16.11 0.07 -1.05
N ILE A 63 16.16 0.28 -2.35
CA ILE A 63 15.63 1.47 -3.03
C ILE A 63 14.78 1.01 -4.20
N GLY A 64 13.61 1.58 -4.38
CA GLY A 64 12.70 1.13 -5.42
C GLY A 64 11.62 2.10 -5.80
N VAL A 65 10.78 1.63 -6.71
CA VAL A 65 9.62 2.33 -7.21
C VAL A 65 8.38 1.45 -7.08
N ILE A 66 7.26 2.07 -6.70
CA ILE A 66 5.96 1.43 -6.56
C ILE A 66 4.93 2.24 -7.34
N GLY A 67 4.13 1.55 -8.15
CA GLY A 67 2.91 2.08 -8.74
C GLY A 67 1.69 1.70 -7.90
N GLU A 68 0.71 2.57 -7.85
CA GLU A 68 -0.49 2.38 -7.04
C GLU A 68 -1.74 2.82 -7.82
N LEU A 69 -2.73 1.94 -7.90
CA LEU A 69 -4.08 2.25 -8.37
C LEU A 69 -4.99 2.47 -7.16
N ILE A 70 -5.57 3.66 -7.07
CA ILE A 70 -6.33 4.15 -5.93
C ILE A 70 -7.79 4.30 -6.35
N TYR A 71 -8.70 3.90 -5.47
CA TYR A 71 -10.12 4.11 -5.58
C TYR A 71 -10.64 4.85 -4.35
N THR A 72 -11.28 6.00 -4.57
CA THR A 72 -11.94 6.75 -3.50
C THR A 72 -13.33 6.17 -3.22
N LEU A 73 -13.58 5.79 -1.97
CA LEU A 73 -14.83 5.15 -1.54
C LEU A 73 -15.93 6.15 -1.22
N ASP A 74 -15.60 7.28 -0.61
CA ASP A 74 -16.57 8.21 -0.06
C ASP A 74 -16.65 9.53 -0.85
N GLN A 75 -17.78 10.20 -0.68
CA GLN A 75 -18.07 11.47 -1.33
C GLN A 75 -17.17 12.62 -0.82
N LYS A 76 -16.64 12.51 0.40
CA LYS A 76 -15.73 13.52 1.01
C LYS A 76 -14.25 13.18 0.86
N ALA A 77 -13.94 12.20 0.01
CA ALA A 77 -12.60 11.69 -0.27
C ALA A 77 -11.72 11.38 0.96
N LYS A 78 -12.33 11.07 2.10
CA LYS A 78 -11.63 10.71 3.33
C LYS A 78 -11.14 9.27 3.31
N TYR A 79 -11.82 8.39 2.58
CA TYR A 79 -11.54 6.97 2.56
C TYR A 79 -11.11 6.53 1.17
N GLU A 80 -9.92 5.96 1.09
CA GLU A 80 -9.40 5.38 -0.15
C GLU A 80 -8.95 3.95 0.08
N ILE A 81 -9.12 3.12 -0.94
CA ILE A 81 -8.49 1.81 -1.02
C ILE A 81 -7.58 1.79 -2.23
N SER A 82 -6.49 1.03 -2.17
CA SER A 82 -5.58 0.92 -3.30
C SER A 82 -4.99 -0.46 -3.44
N ILE A 83 -4.53 -0.74 -4.65
CA ILE A 83 -3.66 -1.87 -4.96
C ILE A 83 -2.32 -1.27 -5.40
N GLU A 84 -1.24 -1.69 -4.76
CA GLU A 84 0.11 -1.27 -5.09
C GLU A 84 0.97 -2.45 -5.56
N GLY A 85 1.93 -2.16 -6.43
CA GLY A 85 2.92 -3.11 -6.90
C GLY A 85 4.19 -2.40 -7.38
N GLY A 86 5.35 -3.01 -7.22
CA GLY A 86 6.60 -2.37 -7.60
C GLY A 86 7.81 -3.26 -7.70
N ILE A 87 8.98 -2.63 -7.74
CA ILE A 87 10.29 -3.27 -7.76
C ILE A 87 11.23 -2.49 -6.85
N ILE A 88 11.89 -3.20 -5.94
CA ILE A 88 12.90 -2.67 -5.02
C ILE A 88 14.21 -3.39 -5.30
N ARG A 89 15.28 -2.63 -5.53
CA ARG A 89 16.65 -3.15 -5.55
C ARG A 89 17.18 -3.19 -4.13
N THR A 90 17.80 -4.30 -3.75
CA THR A 90 18.28 -4.51 -2.39
C THR A 90 19.81 -4.52 -2.34
N PHE A 91 20.36 -4.04 -1.24
CA PHE A 91 21.78 -3.87 -1.00
C PHE A 91 22.14 -4.40 0.40
N SER A 92 23.29 -5.07 0.49
CA SER A 92 23.88 -5.58 1.73
C SER A 92 25.31 -5.07 1.87
N ASN A 93 25.83 -4.98 3.10
CA ASN A 93 27.23 -4.61 3.35
C ASN A 93 28.21 -5.58 2.61
N PRO A 94 29.40 -5.11 2.16
CA PRO A 94 30.18 -5.73 1.09
C PRO A 94 30.99 -6.99 1.47
N ASP A 95 30.97 -7.42 2.73
CA ASP A 95 31.71 -8.62 3.17
C ASP A 95 31.08 -9.95 2.71
N ASN A 96 29.86 -9.90 2.14
CA ASN A 96 29.22 -11.02 1.47
C ASN A 96 28.98 -10.66 0.00
N SER A 97 29.36 -11.57 -0.89
CA SER A 97 29.20 -11.46 -2.34
C SER A 97 27.89 -10.76 -2.74
N SER A 98 28.01 -9.54 -3.23
CA SER A 98 26.91 -8.62 -3.54
C SER A 98 26.15 -9.09 -4.78
N ILE A 99 25.30 -10.10 -4.62
CA ILE A 99 24.30 -10.43 -5.63
C ILE A 99 23.11 -9.53 -5.32
N GLU A 100 23.05 -8.38 -5.99
CA GLU A 100 21.86 -7.52 -6.00
C GLU A 100 20.65 -8.36 -6.46
N LYS A 101 19.60 -8.42 -5.64
CA LYS A 101 18.38 -9.15 -6.01
C LYS A 101 17.18 -8.21 -6.01
N PRO A 102 16.29 -8.29 -7.02
CA PRO A 102 15.05 -7.55 -6.98
C PRO A 102 14.12 -8.14 -5.92
N LEU A 103 13.42 -7.27 -5.22
CA LEU A 103 12.28 -7.57 -4.36
C LEU A 103 11.03 -6.98 -5.02
N ILE A 104 9.97 -7.76 -5.11
CA ILE A 104 8.70 -7.37 -5.74
C ILE A 104 7.64 -7.29 -4.62
N PRO A 105 7.29 -6.08 -4.15
CA PRO A 105 6.17 -5.90 -3.23
C PRO A 105 4.85 -5.80 -3.99
N ILE A 106 3.80 -6.41 -3.45
CA ILE A 106 2.41 -6.24 -3.88
C ILE A 106 1.56 -6.09 -2.63
N ALA A 107 0.70 -5.07 -2.55
CA ALA A 107 -0.17 -4.89 -1.38
C ALA A 107 -1.53 -4.30 -1.74
N ILE A 108 -2.49 -4.51 -0.84
CA ILE A 108 -3.76 -3.80 -0.81
C ILE A 108 -3.74 -2.88 0.40
N ASN A 109 -4.00 -1.60 0.18
CA ASN A 109 -3.97 -0.59 1.24
C ASN A 109 -5.36 0.03 1.42
N ALA A 110 -5.60 0.51 2.64
CA ALA A 110 -6.71 1.36 2.98
C ALA A 110 -6.18 2.61 3.70
N TYR A 111 -6.71 3.78 3.32
CA TYR A 111 -6.29 5.07 3.82
C TYR A 111 -7.44 5.84 4.42
N TYR A 112 -7.12 6.63 5.44
CA TYR A 112 -7.98 7.64 6.02
C TYR A 112 -7.27 8.99 6.03
N TYR A 113 -7.87 9.98 5.37
CA TYR A 113 -7.39 11.36 5.33
C TYR A 113 -8.17 12.23 6.32
N PHE A 114 -7.44 13.04 7.09
CA PHE A 114 -8.05 13.87 8.13
C PHE A 114 -8.78 15.10 7.56
N PHE A 115 -8.24 15.68 6.49
CA PHE A 115 -8.76 16.86 5.81
C PHE A 115 -8.99 16.57 4.33
N ASP A 116 -9.88 17.33 3.70
CA ASP A 116 -10.22 17.25 2.26
C ASP A 116 -9.63 18.45 1.49
N GLU A 117 -8.56 19.02 2.04
CA GLU A 117 -7.91 20.24 1.56
C GLU A 117 -6.59 19.94 0.84
N THR A 118 -6.01 20.97 0.24
CA THR A 118 -4.69 21.01 -0.42
C THR A 118 -3.57 20.42 0.41
N PHE A 119 -3.72 20.33 1.73
CA PHE A 119 -2.82 19.59 2.61
C PHE A 119 -3.62 18.64 3.50
N SER A 120 -3.25 17.36 3.45
CA SER A 120 -3.99 16.27 4.07
C SER A 120 -3.03 15.27 4.70
N PRO A 121 -2.84 15.31 6.03
CA PRO A 121 -2.30 14.20 6.79
C PRO A 121 -3.18 12.97 6.60
N PHE A 122 -2.57 11.80 6.67
CA PHE A 122 -3.28 10.54 6.57
C PHE A 122 -2.64 9.44 7.40
N ILE A 123 -3.48 8.48 7.75
CA ILE A 123 -3.08 7.18 8.28
C ILE A 123 -3.61 6.10 7.35
N GLY A 124 -2.98 4.93 7.40
CA GLY A 124 -3.45 3.81 6.61
C GLY A 124 -2.98 2.48 7.16
N ILE A 125 -3.50 1.42 6.56
CA ILE A 125 -3.09 0.05 6.85
C ILE A 125 -3.07 -0.72 5.53
N GLY A 126 -2.05 -1.55 5.36
CA GLY A 126 -1.87 -2.37 4.17
C GLY A 126 -1.58 -3.81 4.51
N LEU A 127 -2.06 -4.69 3.65
CA LEU A 127 -1.79 -6.11 3.69
C LEU A 127 -1.12 -6.48 2.37
N GLY A 128 0.09 -7.00 2.45
CA GLY A 128 0.89 -7.25 1.27
C GLY A 128 1.77 -8.47 1.36
N PHE A 129 2.44 -8.71 0.24
CA PHE A 129 3.37 -9.79 0.02
C PHE A 129 4.64 -9.20 -0.58
N GLU A 130 5.78 -9.81 -0.26
CA GLU A 130 7.05 -9.43 -0.85
C GLU A 130 7.72 -10.67 -1.43
N SER A 131 7.88 -10.72 -2.75
CA SER A 131 8.63 -11.81 -3.39
C SER A 131 10.10 -11.44 -3.43
N PHE A 132 10.96 -12.26 -2.83
CA PHE A 132 12.41 -12.12 -2.89
C PHE A 132 13.10 -13.48 -2.76
N ASN A 133 14.37 -13.53 -3.14
CA ASN A 133 15.16 -14.75 -3.07
C ASN A 133 15.99 -14.77 -1.77
N SER A 134 15.67 -15.72 -0.90
CA SER A 134 16.38 -16.00 0.35
C SER A 134 17.09 -17.35 0.25
N SER A 135 18.41 -17.37 0.39
CA SER A 135 19.23 -18.61 0.39
C SER A 135 18.94 -19.57 -0.78
N ASN A 136 18.84 -19.02 -2.00
CA ASN A 136 18.51 -19.73 -3.24
C ASN A 136 17.09 -20.32 -3.31
N LYS A 137 16.17 -19.83 -2.49
CA LYS A 137 14.73 -20.12 -2.58
C LYS A 137 13.95 -18.82 -2.75
N ASN A 138 12.95 -18.84 -3.63
CA ASN A 138 12.00 -17.74 -3.71
C ASN A 138 11.00 -17.84 -2.56
N VAL A 139 10.85 -16.77 -1.81
CA VAL A 139 9.93 -16.69 -0.67
C VAL A 139 8.98 -15.54 -0.88
N MET A 140 7.74 -15.70 -0.39
CA MET A 140 6.68 -14.70 -0.50
C MET A 140 5.94 -14.55 0.84
N PRO A 141 6.59 -13.99 1.87
CA PRO A 141 5.95 -13.73 3.16
C PRO A 141 4.82 -12.71 3.05
N TYR A 142 3.89 -12.80 3.99
CA TYR A 142 2.84 -11.81 4.22
C TYR A 142 3.35 -10.73 5.18
N LEU A 143 2.97 -9.48 4.92
CA LEU A 143 3.31 -8.33 5.75
C LEU A 143 2.07 -7.47 6.04
N LEU A 144 1.96 -7.05 7.29
CA LEU A 144 1.09 -5.95 7.71
C LEU A 144 1.90 -4.64 7.68
N LYS A 145 1.34 -3.60 7.07
CA LYS A 145 2.00 -2.29 6.90
C LYS A 145 1.09 -1.17 7.41
N PRO A 146 1.16 -0.74 8.67
CA PRO A 146 0.64 0.57 9.07
C PRO A 146 1.39 1.70 8.34
N PHE A 147 0.64 2.72 7.92
CA PHE A 147 1.13 3.91 7.22
C PHE A 147 0.82 5.16 8.02
N ILE A 148 1.75 6.11 7.96
CA ILE A 148 1.49 7.51 8.25
C ILE A 148 2.02 8.35 7.09
N GLY A 149 1.40 9.49 6.83
CA GLY A 149 1.92 10.38 5.82
C GLY A 149 1.20 11.70 5.74
N ILE A 150 1.69 12.51 4.83
CA ILE A 150 1.12 13.79 4.44
C ILE A 150 0.99 13.79 2.92
N SER A 151 -0.08 14.39 2.43
CA SER A 151 -0.33 14.52 1.01
C SER A 151 -0.82 15.92 0.69
N ASN A 152 -0.53 16.37 -0.52
CA ASN A 152 -1.19 17.50 -1.16
C ASN A 152 -1.81 17.03 -2.48
N ASP A 153 -2.22 17.98 -3.33
CA ASP A 153 -2.90 17.73 -4.60
C ASP A 153 -2.21 16.63 -5.44
N ASN A 154 -0.88 16.75 -5.60
CA ASN A 154 -0.12 15.89 -6.52
C ASN A 154 1.02 15.14 -5.86
N LEU A 155 1.38 15.43 -4.61
CA LEU A 155 2.51 14.80 -3.91
C LEU A 155 2.05 14.13 -2.63
N LYS A 156 2.70 13.01 -2.29
CA LYS A 156 2.61 12.38 -0.98
C LYS A 156 3.99 12.10 -0.44
N VAL A 157 4.16 12.25 0.86
CA VAL A 157 5.30 11.75 1.62
C VAL A 157 4.76 10.82 2.68
N PHE A 158 5.33 9.63 2.80
CA PHE A 158 4.82 8.62 3.70
C PHE A 158 5.94 7.82 4.34
N ALA A 159 5.63 7.30 5.52
CA ALA A 159 6.41 6.29 6.19
C ALA A 159 5.51 5.11 6.54
N ARG A 160 6.05 3.90 6.47
CA ARG A 160 5.33 2.68 6.84
C ARG A 160 6.25 1.68 7.50
N TYR A 161 5.68 0.93 8.43
CA TYR A 161 6.40 -0.08 9.18
C TYR A 161 5.87 -1.46 8.78
N GLY A 162 6.68 -2.27 8.11
CA GLY A 162 6.34 -3.63 7.74
C GLY A 162 6.55 -4.60 8.90
N ILE A 163 5.51 -5.34 9.25
CA ILE A 163 5.52 -6.36 10.29
C ILE A 163 5.22 -7.70 9.60
N GLY A 164 6.18 -8.62 9.60
CA GLY A 164 6.01 -9.95 9.04
C GLY A 164 6.51 -11.03 9.99
N ASP A 165 5.63 -11.97 10.33
CA ASP A 165 5.91 -13.02 11.33
C ASP A 165 7.08 -13.95 10.93
N THR A 166 7.32 -14.11 9.63
CA THR A 166 8.32 -15.05 9.10
C THR A 166 9.57 -14.39 8.54
N VAL A 167 9.50 -13.09 8.25
CA VAL A 167 10.56 -12.32 7.56
C VAL A 167 11.23 -11.26 8.45
N GLY A 168 10.56 -10.87 9.54
CA GLY A 168 10.99 -9.81 10.44
C GLY A 168 10.28 -8.48 10.16
N SER A 169 10.85 -7.39 10.68
CA SER A 169 10.30 -6.05 10.48
C SER A 169 11.13 -5.22 9.51
N SER A 170 10.49 -4.24 8.91
CA SER A 170 11.14 -3.28 8.03
C SER A 170 10.49 -1.91 8.17
N PHE A 171 11.26 -0.87 7.86
CA PHE A 171 10.79 0.50 7.83
C PHE A 171 10.99 1.06 6.43
N GLU A 172 9.98 1.71 5.90
CA GLU A 172 9.99 2.27 4.56
C GLU A 172 9.60 3.74 4.61
N ILE A 173 10.32 4.59 3.88
CA ILE A 173 9.99 6.00 3.66
C ILE A 173 9.92 6.23 2.16
N GLY A 174 8.90 6.95 1.70
CA GLY A 174 8.73 7.24 0.28
C GLY A 174 8.14 8.60 0.00
N ILE A 175 8.36 9.03 -1.24
CA ILE A 175 7.72 10.19 -1.87
C ILE A 175 7.00 9.70 -3.13
N GLY A 176 5.78 10.18 -3.35
CA GLY A 176 4.97 9.80 -4.49
C GLY A 176 4.32 10.98 -5.19
N TYR A 177 3.99 10.76 -6.45
CA TYR A 177 3.27 11.69 -7.31
C TYR A 177 1.95 11.08 -7.74
N PHE A 178 0.85 11.82 -7.57
CA PHE A 178 -0.47 11.49 -8.12
C PHE A 178 -0.61 12.09 -9.51
N PHE A 179 -0.98 11.28 -10.50
CA PHE A 179 -1.25 11.76 -11.85
C PHE A 179 -2.57 12.52 -11.97
N LYS A 180 -3.38 12.46 -10.92
CA LYS A 180 -4.67 13.12 -10.82
C LYS A 180 -4.93 13.52 -9.36
N GLU A 181 -5.42 14.74 -9.19
CA GLU A 181 -5.80 15.30 -7.89
C GLU A 181 -6.88 14.47 -7.19
N ARG A 182 -6.94 14.59 -5.86
CA ARG A 182 -7.98 13.93 -5.07
C ARG A 182 -9.34 14.58 -5.39
N PRO A 183 -10.45 13.82 -5.39
CA PRO A 183 -11.78 14.41 -5.41
C PRO A 183 -11.91 15.51 -4.37
N CYS A 184 -12.08 16.76 -4.79
CA CYS A 184 -12.63 17.78 -3.90
C CYS A 184 -14.14 17.51 -3.78
N GLY A 185 -14.65 17.40 -2.56
CA GLY A 185 -16.08 17.21 -2.25
C GLY A 185 -17.01 18.36 -2.66
N CYS A 186 -16.77 19.03 -3.79
CA CYS A 186 -17.61 20.06 -4.38
C CYS A 186 -18.88 19.43 -4.97
N PHE A 187 -19.75 18.92 -4.11
CA PHE A 187 -21.14 18.72 -4.48
C PHE A 187 -21.80 20.09 -4.62
N PRO A 188 -22.67 20.30 -5.62
CA PRO A 188 -23.57 21.43 -5.57
C PRO A 188 -24.34 21.33 -4.25
N GLN A 189 -24.17 22.31 -3.38
CA GLN A 189 -25.09 22.49 -2.26
C GLN A 189 -26.48 22.57 -2.90
N SER A 190 -27.35 21.62 -2.56
CA SER A 190 -28.76 21.69 -2.92
C SER A 190 -29.26 23.08 -2.51
N LYS A 191 -29.65 23.90 -3.49
CA LYS A 191 -30.49 25.07 -3.25
C LYS A 191 -31.88 24.64 -2.86
#